data_AF-A0AAW2J269-F1
#
_entry.id   AF-A0AAW2J269-F1
#
_cell.length_a   1.000
_cell.length_b   1.000
_cell.length_c   1.000
_cell.angle_alpha   90.00
_cell.angle_beta   90.00
_cell.angle_gamma   90.00
#
_symmetry.space_group_name_H-M   'P 1'
#
loop_
_entity.id
_entity.type
_entity.pdbx_description
1 polymer ?
#
loop_
_entity_poly.entity_id
_entity_poly.type
_entity_poly.pdbx_seq_one_letter_code
_entity_poly.pdbx_strand_id
1 'polypeptide(L)'
;MAEPISVVIPIAPKVNLIGLPEKFSGQFLKCWQQRMKSWLTMKGLLTVIQVTRPKPTDTNPRTPEIAQWTEKDQIGQGAILSALSNTLFNVYCSDSYTAKSLWDELDQK
;
A
#
# COMPACT_ATOMS: atom_id res chain seq x y z
N MET A 1 9.00 24.98 29.49
CA MET A 1 8.52 25.42 28.17
C MET A 1 8.73 24.23 27.24
N ALA A 2 7.70 23.39 27.07
CA ALA A 2 7.82 22.15 26.30
C ALA A 2 7.38 22.43 24.86
N GLU A 3 8.30 22.24 23.93
CA GLU A 3 8.05 22.45 22.50
C GLU A 3 7.10 21.36 21.96
N PRO A 4 6.12 21.69 21.10
CA PRO A 4 5.23 20.69 20.54
C PRO A 4 6.01 19.84 19.54
N ILE A 5 6.05 18.53 19.80
CA ILE A 5 6.58 17.52 18.89
C ILE A 5 5.73 17.60 17.60
N SER A 6 6.32 18.14 16.53
CA SER A 6 5.77 18.05 15.19
C SER A 6 5.67 16.57 14.82
N VAL A 7 4.47 16.01 14.96
CA VAL A 7 4.11 14.73 14.35
C VAL A 7 4.31 14.92 12.85
N VAL A 8 5.41 14.38 12.34
CA VAL A 8 5.61 14.17 10.91
C VAL A 8 4.51 13.21 10.48
N ILE A 9 3.37 13.77 10.07
CA ILE A 9 2.38 13.03 9.30
C ILE A 9 3.14 12.61 8.05
N PRO A 10 3.31 11.31 7.76
CA PRO A 10 3.92 10.89 6.51
C PRO A 10 3.10 11.54 5.41
N ILE A 11 3.76 12.44 4.68
CA ILE A 11 3.28 13.07 3.45
C ILE A 11 2.81 11.92 2.56
N ALA A 12 1.52 11.62 2.64
CA ALA A 12 0.92 10.65 1.77
C ALA A 12 1.27 11.12 0.35
N PRO A 13 1.94 10.29 -0.48
CA PRO A 13 2.08 10.62 -1.89
C PRO A 13 0.67 10.99 -2.39
N LYS A 14 0.56 11.91 -3.34
CA LYS A 14 -0.72 12.28 -3.95
C LYS A 14 -1.27 11.06 -4.71
N VAL A 15 -1.78 10.08 -3.98
CA VAL A 15 -2.34 8.86 -4.52
C VAL A 15 -3.64 9.30 -5.18
N ASN A 16 -3.71 9.15 -6.50
CA ASN A 16 -4.93 9.42 -7.24
C ASN A 16 -5.93 8.29 -6.93
N LEU A 17 -6.69 8.44 -5.85
CA LEU A 17 -7.68 7.47 -5.33
C LEU A 17 -8.99 7.46 -6.15
N ILE A 18 -9.01 8.08 -7.33
CA ILE A 18 -10.21 8.10 -8.17
C ILE A 18 -10.50 6.67 -8.65
N GLY A 19 -11.74 6.22 -8.44
CA GLY A 19 -12.21 4.89 -8.80
C GLY A 19 -11.85 3.78 -7.80
N LEU A 20 -11.29 4.13 -6.63
CA LEU A 20 -10.98 3.18 -5.57
C LEU A 20 -12.26 2.41 -5.16
N PRO A 21 -12.18 1.10 -4.87
CA PRO A 21 -13.32 0.36 -4.34
C PRO A 21 -13.83 0.94 -3.02
N GLU A 22 -15.09 0.63 -2.70
CA GLU A 22 -15.68 0.95 -1.40
C GLU A 22 -14.83 0.39 -0.24
N LYS A 23 -14.90 1.07 0.90
CA LYS A 23 -14.13 0.68 2.10
C LYS A 23 -14.48 -0.74 2.53
N PHE A 24 -13.45 -1.54 2.76
CA PHE A 24 -13.59 -2.89 3.30
C PHE A 24 -13.92 -2.83 4.80
N SER A 25 -15.09 -3.32 5.15
CA SER A 25 -15.59 -3.39 6.54
C SER A 25 -15.43 -4.76 7.18
N GLY A 26 -14.76 -5.71 6.52
CA GLY A 26 -14.59 -7.09 7.00
C GLY A 26 -15.52 -8.12 6.34
N GLN A 27 -16.50 -7.69 5.55
CA GLN A 27 -17.45 -8.57 4.84
C GLN A 27 -17.12 -8.66 3.35
N PHE A 28 -17.40 -9.83 2.74
CA PHE A 28 -17.19 -10.08 1.31
C PHE A 28 -15.76 -9.81 0.83
N LEU A 29 -14.76 -10.23 1.62
CA LEU A 29 -13.33 -10.03 1.34
C LEU A 29 -12.95 -10.38 -0.09
N LYS A 30 -13.37 -11.53 -0.62
CA LYS A 30 -13.08 -11.95 -2.00
C LYS A 30 -13.61 -10.96 -3.05
N CYS A 31 -14.84 -10.46 -2.87
CA CYS A 31 -15.43 -9.47 -3.79
C CYS A 31 -14.66 -8.15 -3.73
N TRP A 32 -14.33 -7.70 -2.52
CA TRP A 32 -13.54 -6.49 -2.33
C TRP A 32 -12.13 -6.61 -2.92
N GLN A 33 -11.44 -7.73 -2.67
CA GLN A 33 -10.12 -8.01 -3.21
C GLN A 33 -10.11 -8.04 -4.74
N GLN A 34 -11.13 -8.63 -5.37
CA GLN A 34 -11.25 -8.61 -6.83
C GLN A 34 -11.43 -7.19 -7.37
N ARG A 35 -12.29 -6.37 -6.76
CA ARG A 35 -12.45 -4.96 -7.12
C ARG A 35 -11.14 -4.19 -6.95
N MET A 36 -10.41 -4.46 -5.88
CA MET A 36 -9.13 -3.82 -5.60
C MET A 36 -8.02 -4.25 -6.57
N LYS A 37 -7.93 -5.54 -6.89
CA LYS A 37 -7.03 -6.08 -7.93
C LYS A 37 -7.31 -5.44 -9.29
N SER A 38 -8.58 -5.28 -9.66
CA SER A 38 -8.97 -4.57 -10.89
C SER A 38 -8.50 -3.12 -10.90
N TRP A 39 -8.68 -2.40 -9.79
CA TRP A 39 -8.21 -1.02 -9.67
C TRP A 39 -6.68 -0.91 -9.76
N LEU A 40 -5.95 -1.77 -9.04
CA LEU A 40 -4.49 -1.82 -9.11
C LEU A 40 -4.00 -2.17 -10.51
N THR A 41 -4.70 -3.05 -11.23
CA THR A 41 -4.40 -3.39 -12.62
C THR A 41 -4.58 -2.19 -13.53
N MET A 42 -5.70 -1.47 -13.41
CA MET A 42 -5.97 -0.25 -14.18
C MET A 42 -4.92 0.84 -13.94
N LYS A 43 -4.36 0.91 -12.72
CA LYS A 43 -3.30 1.86 -12.35
C LYS A 43 -1.88 1.35 -12.67
N GLY A 44 -1.72 0.12 -13.19
CA GLY A 44 -0.39 -0.48 -13.43
C GLY A 44 0.40 -0.79 -12.15
N LEU A 45 -0.30 -0.96 -11.03
CA LEU A 45 0.24 -1.21 -9.70
C LEU A 45 0.12 -2.68 -9.28
N LEU A 46 -0.56 -3.54 -10.05
CA LEU A 46 -0.77 -4.95 -9.67
C LEU A 46 0.54 -5.68 -9.31
N THR A 47 1.65 -5.30 -9.95
CA THR A 47 2.97 -5.88 -9.70
C THR A 47 3.45 -5.70 -8.27
N VAL A 48 3.01 -4.67 -7.54
CA VAL A 48 3.49 -4.37 -6.18
C VAL A 48 2.89 -5.29 -5.12
N ILE A 49 1.72 -5.88 -5.40
CA ILE A 49 1.11 -6.89 -4.52
C ILE A 49 1.51 -8.32 -4.92
N GLN A 50 1.98 -8.53 -6.16
CA GLN A 50 2.38 -9.84 -6.66
C GLN A 50 3.88 -10.11 -6.44
N VAL A 51 4.73 -9.13 -6.70
CA VAL A 51 6.19 -9.30 -6.71
C VAL A 51 6.78 -8.78 -5.41
N THR A 52 7.59 -9.59 -4.75
CA THR A 52 8.36 -9.16 -3.57
C THR A 52 9.38 -8.10 -3.97
N ARG A 53 9.59 -7.11 -3.11
CA ARG A 53 10.58 -6.03 -3.30
C ARG A 53 11.86 -6.55 -3.97
N PRO A 54 12.25 -6.02 -5.15
CA PRO A 54 13.51 -6.42 -5.78
C PRO A 54 14.66 -6.12 -4.82
N LYS A 55 15.49 -7.13 -4.54
CA LYS A 55 16.63 -6.97 -3.64
C LYS A 55 17.69 -6.10 -4.33
N PRO A 56 18.22 -5.06 -3.65
CA PRO A 56 19.39 -4.35 -4.16
C PRO A 56 20.55 -5.33 -4.26
N THR A 57 21.18 -5.41 -5.44
CA THR A 57 22.45 -6.10 -5.62
C THR A 57 23.57 -5.23 -5.06
N ASP A 58 24.61 -5.84 -4.49
CA ASP A 58 25.78 -5.16 -3.90
C ASP A 58 26.43 -4.13 -4.85
N THR A 59 26.34 -4.39 -6.16
CA THR A 59 26.89 -3.52 -7.21
C THR A 59 26.07 -2.26 -7.49
N ASN A 60 24.77 -2.22 -7.16
CA ASN A 60 23.94 -1.03 -7.42
C ASN A 60 22.75 -0.96 -6.45
N PRO A 61 22.94 -0.45 -5.22
CA PRO A 61 21.91 -0.45 -4.18
C PRO A 61 20.71 0.46 -4.47
N ARG A 62 20.80 1.32 -5.50
CA ARG A 62 19.77 2.31 -5.85
C ARG A 62 19.59 2.42 -7.37
N THR A 63 19.32 1.30 -8.03
CA THR A 63 18.91 1.31 -9.45
C THR A 63 17.60 2.10 -9.59
N PRO A 64 17.40 2.91 -10.65
CA PRO A 64 16.14 3.62 -10.90
C PRO A 64 14.90 2.70 -10.87
N GLU A 65 15.05 1.43 -11.22
CA GLU A 65 14.01 0.41 -11.09
C GLU A 65 13.57 0.17 -9.64
N ILE A 66 14.50 0.15 -8.67
CA ILE A 66 14.16 -0.04 -7.24
C ILE A 66 13.44 1.20 -6.71
N ALA A 67 13.87 2.39 -7.13
CA ALA A 67 13.18 3.64 -6.78
C ALA A 67 11.77 3.69 -7.36
N GLN A 68 11.60 3.34 -8.64
CA GLN A 68 10.29 3.27 -9.29
C GLN A 68 9.39 2.19 -8.65
N TRP A 69 9.95 1.03 -8.31
CA TRP A 69 9.21 0.00 -7.59
C TRP A 69 8.76 0.49 -6.21
N THR A 70 9.65 1.17 -5.48
CA THR A 70 9.35 1.72 -4.14
C THR A 70 8.24 2.77 -4.21
N GLU A 71 8.27 3.66 -5.21
CA GLU A 71 7.21 4.63 -5.42
C GLU A 71 5.86 3.93 -5.69
N LYS A 72 5.85 2.94 -6.59
CA LYS A 72 4.64 2.16 -6.86
C LYS A 72 4.14 1.40 -5.62
N ASP A 73 5.04 0.85 -4.81
CA ASP A 73 4.72 0.14 -3.57
C ASP A 73 4.07 1.08 -2.56
N GLN A 74 4.60 2.29 -2.36
CA GLN A 74 3.98 3.30 -1.49
C GLN A 74 2.60 3.73 -1.98
N ILE A 75 2.43 3.91 -3.30
CA ILE A 75 1.11 4.23 -3.89
C ILE A 75 0.13 3.07 -3.69
N GLY A 76 0.55 1.84 -3.96
CA GLY A 76 -0.27 0.64 -3.78
C GLY A 76 -0.67 0.42 -2.33
N GLN A 77 0.29 0.51 -1.40
CA GLN A 77 0.09 0.42 0.03
C GLN A 77 -0.90 1.49 0.51
N GLY A 78 -0.69 2.75 0.13
CA GLY A 78 -1.57 3.85 0.49
C GLY A 78 -3.00 3.67 -0.04
N ALA A 79 -3.15 3.14 -1.25
CA ALA A 79 -4.46 2.82 -1.83
C ALA A 79 -5.16 1.68 -1.07
N ILE A 80 -4.43 0.59 -0.76
CA ILE A 80 -4.96 -0.54 0.03
C ILE A 80 -5.44 -0.04 1.38
N LEU A 81 -4.59 0.67 2.12
CA LEU A 81 -4.95 1.25 3.41
C LEU A 81 -6.16 2.19 3.28
N SER A 82 -6.19 3.08 2.29
CA SER A 82 -7.32 4.00 2.09
C SER A 82 -8.64 3.29 1.78
N ALA A 83 -8.57 2.11 1.16
CA ALA A 83 -9.70 1.26 0.88
C ALA A 83 -10.10 0.34 2.06
N LEU A 84 -9.42 0.43 3.21
CA LEU A 84 -9.84 -0.23 4.45
C LEU A 84 -10.77 0.67 5.27
N SER A 85 -11.61 0.05 6.11
CA SER A 85 -12.31 0.78 7.17
C SER A 85 -11.33 1.36 8.18
N ASN A 86 -11.72 2.42 8.88
CA ASN A 86 -10.85 3.07 9.88
C ASN A 86 -10.36 2.07 10.97
N THR A 87 -11.19 1.09 11.33
CA THR A 87 -10.82 0.03 12.28
C THR A 87 -9.68 -0.84 11.75
N LEU A 88 -9.78 -1.29 10.49
CA LEU A 88 -8.73 -2.11 9.86
C LEU A 88 -7.49 -1.28 9.53
N PHE A 89 -7.67 -0.04 9.08
CA PHE A 89 -6.58 0.91 8.87
C PHE A 89 -5.74 1.03 10.14
N ASN A 90 -6.35 1.21 11.32
CA ASN A 90 -5.60 1.32 12.57
C ASN A 90 -4.80 0.06 12.92
N VAL A 91 -5.24 -1.12 12.49
CA VAL A 91 -4.52 -2.39 12.68
C VAL A 91 -3.32 -2.50 11.73
N TYR A 92 -3.47 -2.02 10.49
CA TYR A 92 -2.52 -2.26 9.40
C TYR A 92 -1.66 -1.04 9.00
N CYS A 93 -1.91 0.16 9.54
CA CYS A 93 -1.20 1.42 9.20
C CYS A 93 0.27 1.47 9.65
N SER A 94 0.89 0.34 10.03
CA SER A 94 2.30 0.34 10.37
C SER A 94 3.18 0.55 9.13
N ASP A 95 4.18 1.43 9.23
CA ASP A 95 5.18 1.69 8.18
C ASP A 95 6.01 0.45 7.79
N SER A 96 5.91 -0.64 8.56
CA SER A 96 6.59 -1.91 8.32
C SER A 96 5.98 -2.74 7.17
N TYR A 97 4.72 -2.47 6.78
CA TYR A 97 4.05 -3.27 5.75
C TYR A 97 4.36 -2.75 4.35
N THR A 98 4.95 -3.59 3.49
CA THR A 98 4.91 -3.34 2.05
C THR A 98 3.50 -3.58 1.50
N ALA A 99 3.18 -3.07 0.31
CA ALA A 99 1.88 -3.33 -0.31
C ALA A 99 1.62 -4.84 -0.46
N LYS A 100 2.67 -5.62 -0.76
CA LYS A 100 2.63 -7.08 -0.80
C LYS A 100 2.34 -7.70 0.56
N SER A 101 3.10 -7.35 1.59
CA SER A 101 2.92 -7.91 2.94
C SER A 101 1.52 -7.59 3.49
N LEU A 102 1.05 -6.37 3.28
CA LEU A 102 -0.30 -5.96 3.62
C LEU A 102 -1.35 -6.79 2.87
N TRP A 103 -1.13 -7.01 1.57
CA TRP A 103 -2.04 -7.82 0.76
C TRP A 103 -2.06 -9.29 1.20
N ASP A 104 -0.92 -9.88 1.54
CA ASP A 104 -0.80 -11.26 1.99
C ASP A 104 -1.52 -11.49 3.33
N GLU A 105 -1.35 -10.58 4.28
CA GLU A 105 -2.08 -10.59 5.56
C GLU A 105 -3.60 -10.49 5.37
N LEU A 106 -4.04 -9.69 4.38
CA LEU A 106 -5.45 -9.60 4.03
C LEU A 106 -5.96 -10.85 3.30
N ASP A 107 -5.11 -11.60 2.60
CA ASP A 107 -5.46 -12.82 1.87
C ASP A 107 -5.50 -14.06 2.78
N GLN A 108 -4.67 -14.08 3.84
CA GLN A 108 -4.67 -15.14 4.86
C GLN A 108 -5.88 -15.11 5.81
N LYS A 109 -6.73 -14.09 5.71
CA LYS A 109 -7.85 -13.80 6.62
C LYS A 109 -9.20 -14.35 6.17
#